data_AF-A0A8S3XGH8-F1
#
_entry.id   AF-A0A8S3XGH8-F1
#
_cell.length_a   1.000
_cell.length_b   1.000
_cell.length_c   1.000
_cell.angle_alpha   90.00
_cell.angle_beta   90.00
_cell.angle_gamma   90.00
#
_symmetry.space_group_name_H-M   'P 1'
#
loop_
_entity.id
_entity.type
_entity.pdbx_description
1 polymer ?
#
loop_
_entity_poly.entity_id
_entity_poly.type
_entity_poly.pdbx_seq_one_letter_code
_entity_poly.pdbx_strand_id
1 'polypeptide(L)'
;MVAAAKALPPGQILPLVKLMITVDGVHLETVNYGTKRDEFEHMSVFFNIESISYGVQDLVYTRVFSMIIVKDNADVKGLNPFECHAFVCESRNAARRLTYSLAAAFQDYSRRVKEMQAAPDLDERPPNLKKRFAIDLRTPEEIEADFETEA
;
A
#
# COMPACT_ATOMS: atom_id res chain seq x y z
N MET A 1 8.59 -13.45 5.49
CA MET A 1 8.69 -12.42 6.54
C MET A 1 8.60 -12.96 7.96
N VAL A 2 7.48 -13.57 8.40
CA VAL A 2 7.33 -14.02 9.81
C VAL A 2 8.39 -15.05 10.24
N ALA A 3 8.77 -15.98 9.37
CA ALA A 3 9.85 -16.94 9.64
C ALA A 3 11.20 -16.25 9.93
N ALA A 4 11.52 -15.16 9.21
CA ALA A 4 12.74 -14.40 9.44
C ALA A 4 12.73 -13.69 10.80
N ALA A 5 11.58 -13.12 11.19
CA ALA A 5 11.43 -12.53 12.53
C ALA A 5 11.57 -13.57 13.65
N LYS A 6 11.05 -14.79 13.45
CA LYS A 6 11.20 -15.91 14.40
C LYS A 6 12.62 -16.45 14.50
N ALA A 7 13.46 -16.22 13.49
CA ALA A 7 14.84 -16.67 13.47
C ALA A 7 15.81 -15.70 14.17
N LEU A 8 15.32 -14.56 14.68
CA LEU A 8 16.15 -13.60 15.41
C LEU A 8 16.63 -14.18 16.75
N PRO A 9 17.88 -13.89 17.15
CA PRO A 9 18.41 -14.23 18.47
C PRO A 9 17.50 -13.77 19.62
N PRO A 10 17.42 -14.53 20.72
CA PRO A 10 16.70 -14.09 21.92
C PRO A 10 17.17 -12.72 22.40
N GLY A 11 16.24 -11.85 22.77
CA GLY A 11 16.53 -10.49 23.23
C GLY A 11 16.77 -9.46 22.12
N GLN A 12 16.83 -9.87 20.85
CA GLN A 12 16.87 -8.94 19.73
C GLN A 12 15.45 -8.45 19.39
N ILE A 13 15.23 -7.15 19.52
CA ILE A 13 13.97 -6.51 19.13
C ILE A 13 14.01 -6.07 17.66
N LEU A 14 12.86 -6.10 17.01
CA LEU A 14 12.68 -5.45 15.71
C LEU A 14 12.70 -3.91 15.88
N PRO A 15 13.09 -3.16 14.84
CA PRO A 15 12.97 -1.71 14.86
C PRO A 15 11.53 -1.27 15.17
N LEU A 16 11.39 -0.27 16.03
CA LEU A 16 10.09 0.32 16.32
C LEU A 16 9.83 1.45 15.34
N VAL A 17 8.68 1.38 14.70
CA VAL A 17 8.26 2.34 13.68
C VAL A 17 6.91 2.95 14.04
N LYS A 18 6.73 4.20 13.68
CA LYS A 18 5.46 4.90 13.70
C LYS A 18 4.91 4.88 12.28
N LEU A 19 3.75 4.25 12.12
CA LEU A 19 3.03 4.19 10.86
C LEU A 19 1.77 5.05 10.96
N MET A 20 1.64 6.00 10.05
CA MET A 20 0.48 6.90 9.95
C MET A 20 -0.16 6.75 8.58
N ILE A 21 -1.47 6.50 8.56
CA ILE A 21 -2.26 6.41 7.33
C ILE A 21 -3.07 7.69 7.19
N THR A 22 -2.95 8.33 6.03
CA THR A 22 -3.75 9.48 5.63
C THR A 22 -4.50 9.15 4.34
N VAL A 23 -5.35 10.06 3.89
CA VAL A 23 -6.04 9.91 2.61
C VAL A 23 -5.07 9.92 1.42
N ASP A 24 -3.89 10.49 1.57
CA ASP A 24 -2.89 10.62 0.50
C ASP A 24 -1.88 9.47 0.49
N GLY A 25 -1.83 8.65 1.53
CA GLY A 25 -0.91 7.52 1.60
C GLY A 25 -0.54 7.07 3.01
N VAL A 26 0.63 6.42 3.11
CA VAL A 26 1.17 5.87 4.36
C VAL A 26 2.53 6.48 4.64
N HIS A 27 2.65 7.15 5.78
CA HIS A 27 3.91 7.64 6.32
C HIS A 27 4.49 6.63 7.31
N LEU A 28 5.77 6.31 7.14
CA LEU A 28 6.52 5.41 8.01
C LEU A 28 7.75 6.14 8.55
N GLU A 29 7.89 6.19 9.86
CA GLU A 29 9.01 6.83 10.55
C GLU A 29 9.61 5.87 11.57
N THR A 30 10.92 5.66 11.54
CA THR A 30 11.60 4.84 12.56
C THR A 30 11.77 5.63 13.86
N VAL A 31 11.21 5.12 14.96
CA VAL A 31 11.26 5.74 16.30
C VAL A 31 12.39 5.16 17.15
N ASN A 32 12.70 3.87 16.97
CA ASN A 32 13.80 3.21 17.66
C ASN A 32 14.49 2.19 16.73
N TYR A 33 15.80 2.35 16.56
CA TYR A 33 16.63 1.58 15.63
C TYR A 33 17.05 0.20 16.17
N GLY A 34 16.68 -0.16 17.40
CA GLY A 34 17.14 -1.41 18.02
C GLY A 34 18.67 -1.48 18.13
N THR A 35 19.25 -2.67 18.03
CA THR A 35 20.70 -2.91 18.14
C THR A 35 21.50 -2.61 16.85
N LYS A 36 20.83 -2.45 15.69
CA LYS A 36 21.46 -2.16 14.40
C LYS A 36 21.16 -0.72 13.97
N ARG A 37 21.92 0.23 14.51
CA ARG A 37 21.72 1.67 14.27
C ARG A 37 21.94 2.09 12.80
N ASP A 38 22.94 1.51 12.13
CA ASP A 38 23.38 2.01 10.80
C ASP A 38 22.44 1.67 9.63
N GLU A 39 21.59 0.64 9.75
CA GLU A 39 20.73 0.19 8.64
C GLU A 39 19.41 1.00 8.52
N PHE A 40 19.01 1.69 9.60
CA PHE A 40 17.69 2.32 9.70
C PHE A 40 17.75 3.80 10.10
N GLU A 41 18.93 4.36 10.33
CA GLU A 41 19.11 5.76 10.77
C GLU A 41 18.38 6.72 9.82
N HIS A 42 17.41 7.48 10.35
CA HIS A 42 16.62 8.46 9.59
C HIS A 42 15.70 7.91 8.49
N MET A 43 15.28 6.64 8.59
CA MET A 43 14.31 6.09 7.62
C MET A 43 12.90 6.66 7.88
N SER A 44 12.59 7.78 7.22
CA SER A 44 11.25 8.34 7.03
C SER A 44 10.86 8.18 5.57
N VAL A 45 9.78 7.44 5.31
CA VAL A 45 9.32 7.11 3.96
C VAL A 45 7.84 7.41 3.86
N PHE A 46 7.44 8.03 2.75
CA PHE A 46 6.04 8.22 2.41
C PHE A 46 5.69 7.39 1.17
N PHE A 47 4.68 6.53 1.31
CA PHE A 47 4.12 5.75 0.22
C PHE A 47 2.82 6.41 -0.23
N ASN A 48 2.80 6.94 -1.46
CA ASN A 48 1.59 7.52 -2.04
C ASN A 48 0.49 6.47 -2.13
N ILE A 49 -0.77 6.86 -1.90
CA ILE A 49 -1.91 5.96 -1.96
C ILE A 49 -2.01 5.22 -3.31
N GLU A 50 -1.59 5.87 -4.40
CA GLU A 50 -1.59 5.32 -5.76
C GLU A 50 -0.61 4.17 -5.96
N SER A 51 0.48 4.12 -5.18
CA SER A 51 1.48 3.05 -5.28
C SER A 51 1.20 1.88 -4.34
N ILE A 52 0.21 1.99 -3.45
CA ILE A 52 -0.19 0.92 -2.55
C ILE A 52 -1.28 0.09 -3.24
N SER A 53 -0.99 -1.16 -3.57
CA SER A 53 -1.96 -2.04 -4.26
C SER A 53 -2.83 -2.84 -3.31
N TYR A 54 -2.35 -3.09 -2.08
CA TYR A 54 -3.05 -3.94 -1.14
C TYR A 54 -2.67 -3.62 0.29
N GLY A 55 -3.58 -3.84 1.24
CA GLY A 55 -3.22 -3.93 2.65
C GLY A 55 -4.26 -4.65 3.50
N VAL A 56 -3.77 -5.50 4.40
CA VAL A 56 -4.60 -6.49 5.11
C VAL A 56 -4.03 -6.83 6.48
N GLN A 57 -4.90 -7.30 7.37
CA GLN A 57 -4.53 -7.97 8.61
C GLN A 57 -4.29 -9.47 8.33
N ASP A 58 -3.19 -10.03 8.80
CA ASP A 58 -2.92 -11.47 8.67
C ASP A 58 -3.96 -12.31 9.48
N LEU A 59 -4.34 -13.47 8.94
CA LEU A 59 -5.34 -14.36 9.53
C LEU A 59 -4.78 -15.24 10.65
N VAL A 60 -3.52 -15.66 10.53
CA VAL A 60 -2.83 -16.55 11.48
C VAL A 60 -2.14 -15.70 12.54
N TYR A 61 -1.31 -14.76 12.10
CA TYR A 61 -0.60 -13.82 12.96
C TYR A 61 -1.43 -12.55 13.11
N THR A 62 -2.54 -12.64 13.84
CA THR A 62 -3.58 -11.60 13.87
C THR A 62 -3.13 -10.20 14.33
N ARG A 63 -1.93 -10.06 14.88
CA ARG A 63 -1.28 -8.78 15.21
C ARG A 63 -0.48 -8.18 14.05
N VAL A 64 -0.37 -8.87 12.93
CA VAL A 64 0.41 -8.44 11.77
C VAL A 64 -0.51 -7.70 10.80
N PHE A 65 -0.09 -6.49 10.44
CA PHE A 65 -0.61 -5.74 9.31
C PHE A 65 0.40 -5.82 8.17
N SER A 66 -0.05 -5.97 6.93
CA SER A 66 0.84 -5.99 5.77
C SER A 66 0.26 -5.15 4.65
N MET A 67 1.12 -4.50 3.89
CA MET A 67 0.77 -3.75 2.69
C MET A 67 1.72 -4.09 1.54
N ILE A 68 1.22 -4.01 0.31
CA ILE A 68 2.01 -4.23 -0.90
C ILE A 68 2.14 -2.91 -1.63
N ILE A 69 3.39 -2.55 -1.93
CA ILE A 69 3.77 -1.36 -2.70
C ILE A 69 4.18 -1.81 -4.10
N VAL A 70 3.73 -1.08 -5.11
CA VAL A 70 4.15 -1.25 -6.50
C VAL A 70 5.21 -0.21 -6.81
N LYS A 71 6.39 -0.65 -7.23
CA LYS A 71 7.49 0.23 -7.65
C LYS A 71 7.33 0.64 -9.11
N ASP A 72 7.40 1.95 -9.38
CA ASP A 72 7.36 2.49 -10.75
C ASP A 72 8.56 2.06 -11.62
N ASN A 73 9.71 1.70 -11.01
CA ASN A 73 10.98 1.49 -11.73
C ASN A 73 11.24 0.04 -12.21
N ALA A 74 10.21 -0.79 -12.34
CA ALA A 74 10.38 -2.22 -12.66
C ALA A 74 10.76 -2.51 -14.13
N ASP A 75 10.81 -1.50 -14.99
CA ASP A 75 11.22 -1.64 -16.40
C ASP A 75 12.70 -2.00 -16.59
N VAL A 76 13.51 -2.00 -15.53
CA VAL A 76 14.92 -2.36 -15.60
C VAL A 76 15.12 -3.80 -15.12
N LYS A 77 15.07 -4.76 -16.05
CA LYS A 77 15.60 -6.14 -15.92
C LYS A 77 14.81 -7.17 -15.09
N GLY A 78 13.49 -7.29 -15.30
CA GLY A 78 12.74 -8.50 -14.85
C GLY A 78 12.69 -8.71 -13.33
N LEU A 79 12.88 -7.66 -12.55
CA LEU A 79 12.73 -7.67 -11.10
C LEU A 79 11.23 -7.56 -10.74
N ASN A 80 10.83 -8.24 -9.67
CA ASN A 80 9.45 -8.18 -9.18
C ASN A 80 9.12 -6.73 -8.74
N PRO A 81 8.08 -6.08 -9.31
CA PRO A 81 7.70 -4.70 -8.96
C PRO A 81 7.08 -4.58 -7.57
N PHE A 82 6.69 -5.68 -6.94
CA PHE A 82 5.92 -5.71 -5.72
C PHE A 82 6.80 -5.86 -4.48
N GLU A 83 6.62 -4.96 -3.52
CA GLU A 83 7.24 -5.05 -2.21
C GLU A 83 6.19 -5.18 -1.11
N CYS A 84 6.29 -6.26 -0.33
CA CYS A 84 5.42 -6.47 0.81
C CYS A 84 6.11 -5.98 2.09
N HIS A 85 5.50 -4.99 2.72
CA HIS A 85 5.90 -4.48 4.04
C HIS A 85 4.96 -5.07 5.09
N ALA A 86 5.52 -5.73 6.11
CA ALA A 86 4.74 -6.26 7.23
C ALA A 86 5.19 -5.66 8.56
N PHE A 87 4.22 -5.38 9.41
CA PHE A 87 4.40 -4.71 10.69
C PHE A 87 3.74 -5.54 11.78
N VAL A 88 4.45 -5.76 12.88
CA VAL A 88 3.88 -6.36 14.09
C VAL A 88 3.29 -5.25 14.95
N CYS A 89 1.97 -5.25 15.12
CA CYS A 89 1.27 -4.25 15.91
C CYS A 89 1.19 -4.64 17.39
N GLU A 90 0.91 -3.65 18.23
CA GLU A 90 0.72 -3.80 19.68
C GLU A 90 -0.42 -4.78 20.03
N SER A 91 -1.47 -4.80 19.21
CA SER A 91 -2.63 -5.68 19.39
C SER A 91 -3.27 -6.05 18.06
N ARG A 92 -4.12 -7.08 18.08
CA ARG A 92 -4.98 -7.43 16.94
C ARG A 92 -5.88 -6.27 16.53
N ASN A 93 -6.43 -5.56 17.50
CA ASN A 93 -7.30 -4.40 17.24
C ASN A 93 -6.53 -3.27 16.56
N ALA A 94 -5.27 -3.04 16.92
CA ALA A 94 -4.42 -2.06 16.24
C ALA A 94 -4.20 -2.44 14.77
N ALA A 95 -3.85 -3.70 14.48
CA ALA A 95 -3.69 -4.18 13.10
C ALA A 95 -4.98 -4.03 12.29
N ARG A 96 -6.13 -4.39 12.89
CA ARG A 96 -7.45 -4.22 12.26
C ARG A 96 -7.79 -2.76 11.96
N ARG A 97 -7.48 -1.84 12.89
CA ARG A 97 -7.67 -0.40 12.67
C ARG A 97 -6.85 0.11 11.50
N LEU A 98 -5.58 -0.31 11.38
CA LEU A 98 -4.74 0.05 10.22
C LEU A 98 -5.35 -0.44 8.90
N THR A 99 -5.85 -1.67 8.87
CA THR A 99 -6.55 -2.19 7.68
C THR A 99 -7.77 -1.36 7.31
N TYR A 100 -8.60 -0.96 8.28
CA TYR A 100 -9.76 -0.12 8.02
C TYR A 100 -9.39 1.31 7.61
N SER A 101 -8.37 1.89 8.23
CA SER A 101 -7.87 3.21 7.85
C SER A 101 -7.35 3.21 6.41
N LEU A 102 -6.61 2.17 6.00
CA LEU A 102 -6.16 2.05 4.61
C LEU A 102 -7.32 1.83 3.64
N ALA A 103 -8.29 0.99 3.99
CA ALA A 103 -9.48 0.78 3.18
C ALA A 103 -10.27 2.08 2.99
N ALA A 104 -10.42 2.88 4.04
CA ALA A 104 -11.06 4.18 3.96
C ALA A 104 -10.28 5.16 3.06
N ALA A 105 -8.94 5.17 3.15
CA ALA A 105 -8.09 5.95 2.26
C ALA A 105 -8.25 5.52 0.79
N PHE A 106 -8.35 4.22 0.50
CA PHE A 106 -8.64 3.74 -0.85
C PHE A 106 -10.02 4.16 -1.34
N GLN A 107 -11.06 4.02 -0.53
CA GLN A 107 -12.41 4.47 -0.92
C GLN A 107 -12.45 5.97 -1.22
N ASP A 108 -11.76 6.75 -0.40
CA ASP A 108 -11.62 8.19 -0.57
C ASP A 108 -10.88 8.56 -1.86
N TYR A 109 -9.74 7.90 -2.11
CA TYR A 109 -8.96 8.07 -3.33
C TYR A 109 -9.76 7.66 -4.59
N SER A 110 -10.43 6.50 -4.56
CA SER A 110 -11.30 6.05 -5.66
C SER A 110 -12.40 7.06 -5.97
N ARG A 111 -12.99 7.69 -4.94
CA ARG A 111 -13.98 8.75 -5.13
C ARG A 111 -13.37 9.99 -5.81
N ARG A 112 -12.22 10.48 -5.31
CA ARG A 112 -11.51 11.63 -5.90
C ARG A 112 -11.11 11.40 -7.36
N VAL A 113 -10.65 10.19 -7.70
CA VAL A 113 -10.28 9.83 -9.08
C VAL A 113 -11.51 9.85 -10.00
N LYS A 114 -12.65 9.31 -9.56
CA LYS A 114 -13.91 9.35 -10.33
C LYS A 114 -14.40 10.78 -10.55
N GLU A 115 -14.34 11.62 -9.51
CA GLU A 115 -14.70 13.04 -9.61
C GLU A 115 -13.79 13.81 -10.58
N MET A 116 -12.48 13.52 -10.58
CA MET A 116 -11.54 14.12 -11.54
C MET A 116 -11.80 13.67 -12.99
N GLN A 117 -12.25 12.43 -13.20
CA GLN A 117 -12.58 11.92 -14.54
C GLN A 117 -13.95 12.41 -15.05
N ALA A 118 -14.88 12.70 -14.14
CA ALA A 118 -16.22 13.20 -14.47
C ALA A 118 -16.28 14.72 -14.67
N ALA A 119 -15.20 15.46 -14.34
CA ALA A 119 -15.11 16.89 -14.63
C ALA A 119 -14.97 17.08 -16.15
N PRO A 120 -15.93 17.75 -16.82
CA PRO A 120 -15.88 17.95 -18.26
C PRO A 120 -14.75 18.91 -18.64
N ASP A 121 -14.12 18.60 -19.78
CA ASP A 121 -13.02 19.31 -20.43
C ASP A 121 -12.88 20.81 -20.08
N LEU A 122 -11.89 21.12 -19.25
CA LEU A 122 -11.04 22.28 -19.48
C LEU A 122 -9.71 21.73 -19.97
N ASP A 123 -9.57 21.80 -21.29
CA ASP A 123 -8.41 21.47 -22.10
C ASP A 123 -7.09 21.94 -21.47
N GLU A 124 -6.00 21.23 -21.81
CA GLU A 124 -4.58 21.46 -21.45
C GLU A 124 -4.00 20.69 -20.25
N ARG A 125 -4.08 19.34 -20.25
CA ARG A 125 -3.08 18.54 -19.49
C ARG A 125 -2.41 17.48 -20.38
N PRO A 126 -1.06 17.39 -20.35
CA PRO A 126 -0.30 16.53 -21.25
C PRO A 126 -0.60 15.03 -21.04
N PRO A 127 -0.47 14.19 -22.09
CA PRO A 127 -1.01 12.83 -22.16
C PRO A 127 -0.36 11.79 -21.22
N ASN A 128 0.61 12.18 -20.41
CA ASN A 128 1.43 11.25 -19.61
C ASN A 128 0.79 10.80 -18.27
N LEU A 129 -0.42 11.27 -17.95
CA LEU A 129 -1.13 10.91 -16.71
C LEU A 129 -2.19 9.81 -16.89
N LYS A 130 -2.38 9.29 -18.12
CA LYS A 130 -3.22 8.10 -18.35
C LYS A 130 -2.48 6.82 -17.93
N LYS A 131 -2.00 6.74 -16.68
CA LYS A 131 -1.55 5.46 -16.10
C LYS A 131 -2.81 4.61 -15.90
N ARG A 132 -3.01 3.62 -16.78
CA ARG A 132 -4.08 2.62 -16.68
C ARG A 132 -4.01 1.98 -15.30
N PHE A 133 -5.08 2.11 -14.52
CA PHE A 133 -5.23 1.43 -13.24
C PHE A 133 -5.10 -0.08 -13.45
N ALA A 134 -4.26 -0.75 -12.66
CA ALA A 134 -4.07 -2.20 -12.69
C ALA A 134 -5.22 -2.99 -12.01
N ILE A 135 -6.15 -2.28 -11.38
CA ILE A 135 -7.33 -2.85 -10.72
C ILE A 135 -8.56 -2.19 -11.33
N ASP A 136 -9.32 -2.99 -12.06
CA ASP A 136 -10.59 -2.58 -12.64
C ASP A 136 -11.66 -2.56 -11.54
N LEU A 137 -12.11 -1.36 -11.18
CA LEU A 137 -13.13 -1.14 -10.13
C LEU A 137 -14.55 -1.17 -10.70
N ARG A 138 -14.71 -1.56 -11.96
CA ARG A 138 -16.02 -1.80 -12.57
C ARG A 138 -16.68 -3.01 -11.93
N THR A 139 -17.99 -2.93 -11.85
CA THR A 139 -18.83 -4.05 -11.39
C THR A 139 -18.75 -5.20 -12.41
N PRO A 140 -19.02 -6.46 -11.99
CA PRO A 140 -19.05 -7.59 -12.93
C PRO A 140 -19.97 -7.35 -14.13
N GLU A 141 -21.09 -6.67 -13.91
CA GLU A 141 -22.07 -6.30 -14.93
C GLU A 141 -21.49 -5.34 -15.98
N GLU A 142 -20.69 -4.36 -15.55
CA GLU A 142 -20.01 -3.41 -16.46
C GLU A 142 -18.86 -4.06 -17.23
N ILE A 143 -18.27 -5.13 -16.69
CA ILE A 143 -17.22 -5.90 -17.38
C ILE A 143 -17.85 -6.78 -18.45
N GLU A 144 -18.97 -7.44 -18.16
CA GLU A 144 -19.69 -8.32 -19.10
C GLU A 144 -20.23 -7.55 -20.32
N ALA A 145 -20.71 -6.31 -20.14
CA ALA A 145 -21.24 -5.50 -21.24
C ALA A 145 -20.19 -5.16 -22.32
N ASP A 146 -18.93 -5.01 -21.96
CA ASP A 146 -17.82 -4.80 -22.90
C ASP A 146 -17.47 -6.11 -23.64
N PHE A 147 -17.60 -7.27 -22.98
CA PHE A 147 -17.38 -8.57 -23.63
C PHE A 147 -18.46 -8.91 -24.66
N GLU A 148 -19.71 -8.46 -24.45
CA GLU A 148 -20.81 -8.70 -25.39
C GLU A 148 -20.78 -7.78 -26.62
N THR A 149 -20.07 -6.65 -26.56
CA THR A 149 -20.00 -5.68 -27.67
C THR A 149 -18.81 -5.89 -28.61
N GLU A 150 -17.88 -6.78 -28.27
CA GLU A 150 -16.73 -7.17 -29.13
C GLU A 150 -16.91 -8.53 -29.85
N ALA A 151 -18.12 -9.12 -29.84
CA ALA A 151 -18.45 -10.38 -30.52
C ALA A 151 -19.17 -10.19 -31.87
#